data_AF-A0A974VN38-F1
#
_entry.id   AF-A0A974VN38-F1
#
_cell.length_a   1.000
_cell.length_b   1.000
_cell.length_c   1.000
_cell.angle_alpha   90.00
_cell.angle_beta   90.00
_cell.angle_gamma   90.00
#
_symmetry.space_group_name_H-M   'P 1'
#
loop_
_entity.id
_entity.type
_entity.pdbx_description
1 polymer ?
#
loop_
_entity_poly.entity_id
_entity_poly.type
_entity_poly.pdbx_seq_one_letter_code
_entity_poly.pdbx_strand_id
1 'polypeptide(L)'
;MRQNIWESYERGNATAEFVMVVSLVILLFAGVLQLAFILHTRNMLQDAVSSGARYGTLLDRSHGEGAVRAQELIQQTLPDDYASDVFFEETAVDGVRMLKVTARTPLPIIGSFGISDVITVSGHAIIQSQ
;
A
#
# COMPACT_ATOMS: atom_id res chain seq x y z
N MET A 1 24.12 15.21 -59.35
CA MET A 1 24.28 14.06 -58.45
C MET A 1 24.16 14.56 -56.99
N ARG A 2 22.93 14.76 -56.49
CA ARG A 2 22.67 15.41 -55.18
C ARG A 2 21.32 15.00 -54.56
N GLN A 3 21.00 13.71 -54.52
CA GLN A 3 19.66 13.22 -54.12
C GLN A 3 19.63 12.31 -52.87
N ASN A 4 20.74 12.06 -52.17
CA ASN A 4 20.79 10.95 -51.19
C ASN A 4 20.84 11.38 -49.70
N ILE A 5 20.72 12.68 -49.39
CA ILE A 5 20.88 13.23 -48.03
C ILE A 5 19.55 13.33 -47.24
N TRP A 6 18.40 13.15 -47.88
CA TRP A 6 17.07 13.30 -47.25
C TRP A 6 16.54 12.00 -46.65
N GLU A 7 16.93 10.84 -47.20
CA GLU A 7 16.47 9.52 -46.74
C GLU A 7 16.98 9.11 -45.35
N SER A 8 18.02 9.76 -44.84
CA SER A 8 18.59 9.52 -43.51
C SER A 8 17.91 10.34 -42.41
N TYR A 9 17.36 11.52 -42.74
CA TYR A 9 16.67 12.38 -41.76
C TYR A 9 15.28 11.83 -41.38
N GLU A 10 14.49 11.39 -42.36
CA GLU A 10 13.19 10.73 -42.13
C GLU A 10 13.32 9.44 -41.29
N ARG A 11 14.37 8.64 -41.52
CA ARG A 11 14.62 7.40 -40.75
C ARG A 11 15.03 7.69 -39.30
N GLY A 12 15.84 8.73 -39.07
CA GLY A 12 16.21 9.17 -37.73
C GLY A 12 15.02 9.72 -36.93
N ASN A 13 14.10 10.41 -37.60
CA ASN A 13 12.86 10.91 -36.99
C ASN A 13 11.94 9.76 -36.56
N ALA A 14 11.76 8.74 -37.41
CA ALA A 14 10.90 7.59 -37.09
C ALA A 14 11.37 6.81 -35.86
N THR A 15 12.69 6.62 -35.68
CA THR A 15 13.24 5.99 -34.47
C THR A 15 13.06 6.87 -33.24
N ALA A 16 13.28 8.18 -33.36
CA ALA A 16 13.10 9.12 -32.25
C ALA A 16 11.63 9.22 -31.79
N GLU A 17 10.69 9.33 -32.74
CA GLU A 17 9.25 9.33 -32.48
C GLU A 17 8.82 8.06 -31.75
N PHE A 18 9.26 6.89 -32.23
CA PHE A 18 8.97 5.62 -31.59
C PHE A 18 9.49 5.56 -30.16
N VAL A 19 10.73 6.01 -29.91
CA VAL A 19 11.31 6.02 -28.56
C VAL A 19 10.54 6.97 -27.63
N MET A 20 10.12 8.14 -28.10
CA MET A 20 9.30 9.06 -27.30
C MET A 20 7.95 8.44 -26.92
N VAL A 21 7.27 7.79 -27.87
CA VAL A 21 6.00 7.13 -27.60
C VAL A 21 6.19 5.95 -26.64
N VAL A 22 7.15 5.07 -26.89
CA VAL A 22 7.41 3.90 -26.05
C VAL A 22 7.84 4.31 -24.64
N SER A 23 8.73 5.30 -24.51
CA SER A 23 9.15 5.79 -23.19
C SER A 23 7.99 6.41 -22.41
N LEU A 24 7.14 7.21 -23.06
CA LEU A 24 5.93 7.74 -22.44
C LEU A 24 4.99 6.62 -21.98
N VAL A 25 4.75 5.61 -22.83
CA VAL A 25 3.90 4.47 -22.50
C VAL A 25 4.48 3.67 -21.33
N ILE A 26 5.80 3.43 -21.30
CA ILE A 26 6.47 2.75 -20.18
C ILE A 26 6.32 3.55 -18.90
N LEU A 27 6.52 4.86 -18.94
CA LEU A 27 6.36 5.72 -17.77
C LEU A 27 4.92 5.71 -17.24
N LEU A 28 3.93 5.80 -18.13
CA LEU A 28 2.51 5.71 -17.75
C LEU A 28 2.18 4.32 -17.18
N PHE A 29 2.65 3.26 -17.82
CA PHE A 29 2.44 1.90 -17.36
C PHE A 29 3.07 1.67 -15.99
N ALA A 30 4.31 2.12 -15.77
CA ALA A 30 4.97 2.07 -14.47
C ALA A 30 4.19 2.88 -13.41
N GLY A 31 3.67 4.06 -13.76
CA GLY A 31 2.83 4.86 -12.87
C GLY A 31 1.53 4.15 -12.47
N VAL A 32 0.86 3.49 -13.41
CA VAL A 32 -0.34 2.68 -13.14
C VAL A 32 0.00 1.48 -12.25
N LEU A 33 1.10 0.78 -12.52
CA LEU A 33 1.56 -0.32 -11.67
C LEU A 33 1.90 0.14 -10.25
N GLN A 34 2.59 1.27 -10.10
CA GLN A 34 2.88 1.86 -8.80
C GLN A 34 1.59 2.19 -8.04
N LEU A 35 0.63 2.85 -8.70
CA LEU A 35 -0.65 3.18 -8.09
C LEU A 35 -1.42 1.91 -7.67
N ALA A 36 -1.47 0.90 -8.54
CA ALA A 36 -2.12 -0.38 -8.25
C ALA A 36 -1.49 -1.07 -7.03
N PHE A 37 -0.15 -1.06 -6.94
CA PHE A 37 0.58 -1.65 -5.82
C PHE A 37 0.32 -0.91 -4.51
N ILE A 38 0.33 0.43 -4.53
CA ILE A 38 -0.01 1.26 -3.36
C ILE A 38 -1.42 0.95 -2.85
N LEU A 39 -2.40 0.93 -3.77
CA LEU A 39 -3.79 0.64 -3.41
C LEU A 39 -3.95 -0.79 -2.89
N HIS A 40 -3.30 -1.77 -3.52
CA HIS A 40 -3.33 -3.16 -3.10
C HIS A 40 -2.80 -3.32 -1.66
N THR A 41 -1.62 -2.78 -1.37
CA THR A 41 -1.02 -2.83 -0.03
C THR A 41 -1.89 -2.14 1.00
N ARG A 42 -2.39 -0.93 0.72
CA ARG A 42 -3.28 -0.21 1.66
C ARG A 42 -4.55 -1.00 1.95
N ASN A 43 -5.15 -1.63 0.93
CA ASN A 43 -6.33 -2.45 1.11
C ASN A 43 -6.05 -3.71 1.94
N MET A 44 -4.91 -4.38 1.70
CA MET A 44 -4.50 -5.53 2.51
C MET A 44 -4.24 -5.16 3.97
N LEU A 45 -3.54 -4.04 4.21
CA LEU A 45 -3.30 -3.55 5.57
C LEU A 45 -4.62 -3.20 6.27
N GLN A 46 -5.55 -2.52 5.58
CA GLN A 46 -6.87 -2.17 6.11
C GLN A 46 -7.68 -3.42 6.49
N ASP A 47 -7.62 -4.46 5.67
CA ASP A 47 -8.27 -5.73 5.95
C ASP A 47 -7.67 -6.44 7.18
N ALA A 48 -6.34 -6.45 7.29
CA ALA A 48 -5.62 -7.03 8.42
C ALA A 48 -5.96 -6.32 9.75
N VAL A 49 -5.94 -4.99 9.79
CA VAL A 49 -6.28 -4.24 11.03
C VAL A 49 -7.75 -4.37 11.41
N SER A 50 -8.66 -4.44 10.43
CA SER A 50 -10.09 -4.70 10.67
C SER A 50 -10.30 -6.10 11.25
N SER A 51 -9.64 -7.11 10.69
CA SER A 51 -9.67 -8.48 11.18
C SER A 51 -9.08 -8.61 12.58
N GLY A 52 -7.96 -7.93 12.85
CA GLY A 52 -7.34 -7.87 14.18
C GLY A 52 -8.24 -7.18 15.21
N ALA A 53 -8.88 -6.07 14.87
CA ALA A 53 -9.83 -5.39 15.76
C ALA A 53 -11.00 -6.32 16.12
N ARG A 54 -11.60 -6.99 15.14
CA ARG A 54 -12.68 -7.97 15.40
C ARG A 54 -12.21 -9.12 16.28
N TYR A 55 -11.01 -9.63 16.03
CA TYR A 55 -10.42 -10.71 16.81
C TYR A 55 -10.19 -10.30 18.28
N GLY A 56 -9.68 -9.09 18.51
CA GLY A 56 -9.44 -8.57 19.85
C GLY A 56 -10.70 -8.27 20.66
N THR A 57 -11.87 -8.17 20.02
CA THR A 57 -13.17 -7.97 20.70
C THR A 57 -13.87 -9.26 21.12
N LEU A 58 -13.29 -10.44 20.81
CA LEU A 58 -13.87 -11.72 21.21
C LEU A 58 -13.75 -11.93 22.74
N LEU A 59 -14.76 -12.57 23.33
CA LEU A 59 -14.93 -12.69 24.80
C LEU A 59 -13.74 -13.32 25.53
N ASP A 60 -13.03 -14.25 24.88
CA ASP A 60 -11.89 -14.96 25.46
C ASP A 60 -10.54 -14.35 25.06
N ARG A 61 -10.54 -13.15 24.47
CA ARG A 61 -9.33 -12.50 23.94
C ARG A 61 -9.05 -11.19 24.66
N SER A 62 -7.76 -10.94 24.87
CA SER A 62 -7.27 -9.63 25.23
C SER A 62 -7.27 -8.72 24.01
N HIS A 63 -7.52 -7.43 24.20
CA HIS A 63 -7.43 -6.42 23.14
C HIS A 63 -6.07 -6.43 22.42
N GLY A 64 -4.99 -6.75 23.15
CA GLY A 64 -3.64 -6.88 22.60
C GLY A 64 -3.45 -8.05 21.63
N GLU A 65 -4.16 -9.17 21.84
CA GLU A 65 -4.15 -10.29 20.88
C GLU A 65 -4.72 -9.89 19.52
N GLY A 66 -5.59 -8.88 19.46
CA GLY A 66 -6.07 -8.31 18.19
C GLY A 66 -4.97 -7.66 17.37
N ALA A 67 -4.06 -6.91 18.01
CA ALA A 67 -2.92 -6.30 17.34
C ALA A 67 -1.90 -7.35 16.87
N VAL A 68 -1.61 -8.35 17.71
CA VAL A 68 -0.74 -9.49 17.33
C VAL A 68 -1.33 -10.23 16.13
N ARG A 69 -2.64 -10.46 16.12
CA ARG A 69 -3.30 -11.11 14.99
C ARG A 69 -3.22 -10.29 13.70
N ALA A 70 -3.39 -8.98 13.76
CA ALA A 70 -3.18 -8.10 12.60
C ALA A 70 -1.73 -8.20 12.10
N GLN A 71 -0.75 -8.23 13.00
CA GLN A 71 0.66 -8.37 12.67
C GLN A 71 0.94 -9.68 11.90
N GLU A 72 0.43 -10.80 12.38
CA GLU A 72 0.56 -12.12 11.71
C GLU A 72 -0.06 -12.13 10.30
N LEU A 73 -1.20 -11.47 10.11
CA LEU A 73 -1.87 -11.40 8.81
C LEU A 73 -1.05 -10.56 7.81
N ILE A 74 -0.43 -9.48 8.29
CA ILE A 74 0.43 -8.62 7.46
C ILE A 74 1.69 -9.40 7.04
N GLN A 75 2.34 -10.11 7.97
CA GLN A 75 3.57 -10.88 7.71
C GLN A 75 3.38 -12.04 6.71
N GLN A 76 2.16 -12.55 6.54
CA GLN A 76 1.88 -13.60 5.55
C GLN A 76 1.98 -13.11 4.11
N THR A 77 1.83 -11.80 3.89
CA THR A 77 1.69 -11.21 2.55
C THR A 77 2.77 -10.17 2.24
N LEU A 78 3.26 -9.47 3.27
CA LEU A 78 4.22 -8.37 3.15
C LEU A 78 5.49 -8.65 3.95
N PRO A 79 6.63 -8.00 3.60
CA PRO A 79 7.86 -8.08 4.38
C PRO A 79 7.68 -7.62 5.83
N ASP A 80 8.54 -8.12 6.72
CA ASP A 80 8.47 -7.89 8.17
C ASP A 80 8.40 -6.40 8.55
N ASP A 81 9.06 -5.52 7.78
CA ASP A 81 9.04 -4.06 8.01
C ASP A 81 7.63 -3.46 8.01
N TYR A 82 6.68 -4.05 7.26
CA TYR A 82 5.28 -3.60 7.21
C TYR A 82 4.49 -4.00 8.45
N ALA A 83 5.01 -4.92 9.26
CA ALA A 83 4.36 -5.40 10.47
C ALA A 83 5.07 -4.88 11.75
N SER A 84 6.00 -3.94 11.61
CA SER A 84 6.85 -3.47 12.70
C SER A 84 6.16 -2.49 13.67
N ASP A 85 5.19 -1.71 13.19
CA ASP A 85 4.46 -0.71 13.99
C ASP A 85 2.94 -0.96 13.89
N VAL A 86 2.46 -1.90 14.70
CA VAL A 86 1.04 -2.25 14.87
C VAL A 86 0.68 -2.13 16.34
N PHE A 87 -0.34 -1.32 16.65
CA PHE A 87 -0.77 -1.07 18.02
C PHE A 87 -2.29 -1.04 18.13
N PHE A 88 -2.79 -1.14 19.36
CA PHE A 88 -4.22 -1.09 19.67
C PHE A 88 -4.53 0.03 20.65
N GLU A 89 -5.74 0.53 20.59
CA GLU A 89 -6.30 1.53 21.49
C GLU A 89 -7.79 1.23 21.71
N GLU A 90 -8.26 1.32 22.94
CA GLU A 90 -9.69 1.34 23.21
C GLU A 90 -10.20 2.78 23.03
N THR A 91 -11.15 2.95 22.14
CA THR A 91 -11.75 4.26 21.81
C THR A 91 -13.27 4.19 21.99
N ALA A 92 -13.92 5.34 22.09
CA ALA A 92 -15.37 5.43 22.09
C ALA A 92 -15.82 6.33 20.95
N VAL A 93 -16.69 5.81 20.08
CA VAL A 93 -17.30 6.58 18.98
C VAL A 93 -18.80 6.64 19.25
N ASP A 94 -19.35 7.84 19.35
CA ASP A 94 -20.77 8.07 19.66
C ASP A 94 -21.26 7.33 20.93
N GLY A 95 -20.39 7.22 21.94
CA GLY A 95 -20.68 6.54 23.20
C GLY A 95 -20.56 5.02 23.16
N VAL A 96 -20.23 4.42 22.00
CA VAL A 96 -20.00 2.99 21.85
C VAL A 96 -18.52 2.69 22.01
N ARG A 97 -18.16 1.81 22.96
CA ARG A 97 -16.78 1.34 23.15
C ARG A 97 -16.35 0.48 21.97
N MET A 98 -15.19 0.78 21.42
CA MET A 98 -14.61 0.13 20.26
C MET A 98 -13.12 -0.14 20.48
N LEU A 99 -12.66 -1.26 19.97
CA LEU A 99 -11.23 -1.53 19.82
C LEU A 99 -10.78 -0.99 18.47
N LYS A 100 -9.78 -0.11 18.50
CA LYS A 100 -9.09 0.40 17.31
C LYS A 100 -7.73 -0.28 17.20
N VAL A 101 -7.47 -0.93 16.07
CA VAL A 101 -6.14 -1.44 15.71
C VAL A 101 -5.58 -0.56 14.61
N THR A 102 -4.34 -0.11 14.76
CA THR A 102 -3.67 0.79 13.81
C THR A 102 -2.35 0.19 13.37
N ALA A 103 -2.06 0.25 12.08
CA ALA A 103 -0.77 -0.12 11.51
C ALA A 103 -0.14 1.09 10.81
N ARG A 104 1.14 1.31 11.03
CA ARG A 104 1.97 2.32 10.39
C ARG A 104 3.06 1.64 9.59
N THR A 105 3.03 1.82 8.29
CA THR A 105 3.90 1.05 7.37
C THR A 105 4.57 1.96 6.36
N PRO A 106 5.75 1.60 5.85
CA PRO A 106 6.37 2.35 4.77
C PRO A 106 5.49 2.33 3.50
N LEU A 107 5.59 3.37 2.68
CA LEU A 107 4.99 3.38 1.35
C LEU A 107 5.65 2.32 0.45
N PRO A 108 4.86 1.54 -0.31
CA PRO A 108 5.38 0.57 -1.27
C PRO A 108 5.77 1.25 -2.58
N ILE A 109 6.83 2.06 -2.56
CA ILE A 109 7.38 2.74 -3.75
C ILE A 109 8.54 1.94 -4.35
N ILE A 110 8.54 1.84 -5.69
CA ILE A 110 9.60 1.17 -6.45
C ILE A 110 10.68 2.21 -6.77
N GLY A 111 11.81 2.20 -6.05
CA GLY A 111 12.98 3.06 -6.30
C GLY A 111 13.78 3.42 -5.05
N SER A 112 15.10 3.65 -5.22
CA SER A 112 16.07 3.90 -4.14
C SER A 112 16.08 5.33 -3.57
N PHE A 113 15.21 6.22 -4.03
CA PHE A 113 15.11 7.62 -3.58
C PHE A 113 13.94 7.87 -2.61
N GLY A 114 13.55 6.86 -1.84
CA GLY A 114 12.32 6.86 -1.05
C GLY A 114 12.28 7.95 0.02
N ILE A 115 11.40 8.93 -0.17
CA ILE A 115 10.84 9.71 0.92
C ILE A 115 10.21 8.68 1.86
N SER A 116 10.65 8.62 3.11
CA SER A 116 10.14 7.69 4.12
C SER A 116 8.77 8.15 4.60
N ASP A 117 7.80 8.15 3.69
CA ASP A 117 6.45 8.51 4.01
C ASP A 117 5.69 7.25 4.44
N VAL A 118 4.87 7.39 5.48
CA VAL A 118 4.31 6.28 6.25
C VAL A 118 2.81 6.26 6.03
N ILE A 119 2.28 5.14 5.55
CA ILE A 119 0.83 4.93 5.51
C ILE A 119 0.36 4.55 6.91
N THR A 120 -0.66 5.24 7.42
CA THR A 120 -1.39 4.83 8.62
C THR A 120 -2.76 4.30 8.20
N VAL A 121 -3.07 3.06 8.59
CA VAL A 121 -4.41 2.46 8.45
C VAL A 121 -4.97 2.08 9.80
N SER A 122 -6.29 2.13 9.97
CA SER A 122 -6.96 1.78 11.22
C SER A 122 -8.22 0.97 10.98
N GLY A 123 -8.40 -0.09 11.78
CA GLY A 123 -9.60 -0.92 11.85
C GLY A 123 -10.30 -0.73 13.19
N HIS A 124 -11.63 -0.78 13.19
CA HIS A 124 -12.44 -0.61 14.39
C HIS A 124 -13.41 -1.78 14.55
N ALA A 125 -13.58 -2.24 15.79
CA ALA A 125 -14.57 -3.26 16.15
C ALA A 125 -15.25 -2.88 17.47
N ILE A 126 -16.54 -3.17 17.59
CA ILE A 126 -17.31 -2.85 18.81
C ILE A 126 -16.92 -3.81 19.92
N ILE A 127 -16.61 -3.28 21.10
CA ILE A 127 -16.39 -4.08 22.30
C ILE A 127 -17.77 -4.41 22.87
N GLN A 128 -18.11 -5.70 22.89
CA GLN A 128 -19.33 -6.14 23.57
C GLN A 128 -19.16 -5.95 25.07
N SER A 129 -19.84 -4.94 25.63
CA SER A 129 -20.01 -4.82 27.07
C SER A 129 -21.05 -5.85 27.51
N GLN A 130 -20.64 -6.74 28.40
CA GLN A 130 -21.53 -7.53 29.26
C GLN A 130 -22.57 -6.64 29.94
#